data_AF-A0A7J5A5L1-F1
#
_entry.id   AF-A0A7J5A5L1-F1
#
_cell.length_a   1.000
_cell.length_b   1.000
_cell.length_c   1.000
_cell.angle_alpha   90.00
_cell.angle_beta   90.00
_cell.angle_gamma   90.00
#
_symmetry.space_group_name_H-M   'P 1'
#
loop_
_entity.id
_entity.type
_entity.pdbx_description
1 polymer ?
#
loop_
_entity_poly.entity_id
_entity_poly.type
_entity_poly.pdbx_seq_one_letter_code
_entity_poly.pdbx_strand_id
1 'polypeptide(L)'
;DVARQVRATAATLAVTPFTVLLGVFEALLHRCTGQGEFTIGCPVSLRRGRALREVVGMLVNPVVLRSSFTPGTTFATAIAAAGRQLSEGVARAAYPFPLVQAARRDRDPLVRVTITLLTRQHGDTLSDTSNGFVGHRVRQLVVPYDEGQFDLAVTVHQLPDLALRTEFNYDRDLLDRATVERLFDQYLALLGAACADPAATVADARLAGDVDERMLLELGMS
;
A
#
# COMPACT_ATOMS: atom_id res chain seq x y z
N ASP A 1 16.89 -4.14 11.27
CA ASP A 1 16.64 -3.52 9.96
C ASP A 1 15.48 -4.25 9.29
N VAL A 2 14.30 -3.61 9.29
CA VAL A 2 13.03 -4.17 8.81
C VAL A 2 13.07 -4.45 7.31
N ALA A 3 13.69 -3.57 6.51
CA ALA A 3 13.74 -3.72 5.06
C ALA A 3 14.47 -5.01 4.65
N ARG A 4 15.57 -5.34 5.34
CA ARG A 4 16.30 -6.60 5.15
C ARG A 4 15.47 -7.82 5.56
N GLN A 5 14.75 -7.73 6.69
CA GLN A 5 13.89 -8.82 7.17
C GLN A 5 12.76 -9.11 6.17
N VAL A 6 12.07 -8.07 5.69
CA VAL A 6 11.03 -8.19 4.66
C VAL A 6 11.55 -8.90 3.41
N ARG A 7 12.75 -8.54 2.92
CA ARG A 7 13.36 -9.23 1.77
C ARG A 7 13.69 -10.69 2.04
N ALA A 8 14.20 -11.00 3.23
CA ALA A 8 14.50 -12.37 3.62
C ALA A 8 13.22 -13.22 3.71
N THR A 9 12.17 -12.72 4.36
CA THR A 9 10.86 -13.37 4.46
C THR A 9 10.23 -13.56 3.08
N ALA A 10 10.32 -12.55 2.21
CA ALA A 10 9.85 -12.66 0.83
C ALA A 10 10.54 -13.82 0.08
N ALA A 11 11.87 -13.94 0.23
CA ALA A 11 12.62 -15.05 -0.37
C ALA A 11 12.21 -16.41 0.22
N THR A 12 12.05 -16.52 1.53
CA THR A 12 11.60 -17.75 2.21
C THR A 12 10.22 -18.20 1.76
N LEU A 13 9.29 -17.27 1.58
CA LEU A 13 7.92 -17.55 1.15
C LEU A 13 7.77 -17.61 -0.38
N ALA A 14 8.85 -17.43 -1.15
CA ALA A 14 8.85 -17.35 -2.61
C ALA A 14 7.88 -16.30 -3.18
N VAL A 15 7.80 -15.13 -2.54
CA VAL A 15 6.98 -13.99 -2.94
C VAL A 15 7.83 -12.73 -3.15
N THR A 16 7.21 -11.62 -3.57
CA THR A 16 7.91 -10.33 -3.68
C THR A 16 7.94 -9.60 -2.33
N PRO A 17 8.92 -8.71 -2.09
CA PRO A 17 8.92 -7.84 -0.91
C PRO A 17 7.63 -7.02 -0.76
N PHE A 18 7.05 -6.57 -1.88
CA PHE A 18 5.77 -5.85 -1.85
C PHE A 18 4.63 -6.73 -1.35
N THR A 19 4.59 -8.01 -1.73
CA THR A 19 3.59 -8.96 -1.25
C THR A 19 3.62 -9.13 0.27
N VAL A 20 4.82 -9.11 0.87
CA VAL A 20 4.97 -9.11 2.34
C VAL A 20 4.39 -7.84 2.95
N LEU A 21 4.77 -6.67 2.41
CA LEU A 21 4.27 -5.38 2.89
C LEU A 21 2.75 -5.28 2.79
N LEU A 22 2.19 -5.71 1.66
CA LEU A 22 0.75 -5.73 1.36
C LEU A 22 0.00 -6.66 2.31
N GLY A 23 0.40 -7.93 2.43
CA GLY A 23 -0.30 -8.90 3.28
C GLY A 23 -0.25 -8.54 4.76
N VAL A 24 0.84 -7.92 5.22
CA VAL A 24 0.92 -7.42 6.60
C VAL A 24 0.07 -6.17 6.80
N PHE A 25 -0.09 -5.33 5.78
CA PHE A 25 -0.98 -4.17 5.84
C PHE A 25 -2.45 -4.59 5.86
N GLU A 26 -2.83 -5.58 5.06
CA GLU A 26 -4.16 -6.21 5.15
C GLU A 26 -4.38 -6.81 6.55
N ALA A 27 -3.39 -7.49 7.12
CA ALA A 27 -3.46 -8.03 8.48
C ALA A 27 -3.65 -6.93 9.54
N LEU A 28 -3.02 -5.77 9.36
CA LEU A 28 -3.25 -4.60 10.21
C LEU A 28 -4.71 -4.14 10.15
N LEU A 29 -5.23 -3.92 8.94
CA LEU A 29 -6.59 -3.46 8.74
C LEU A 29 -7.60 -4.44 9.36
N HIS A 30 -7.42 -5.74 9.13
CA HIS A 30 -8.21 -6.79 9.79
C HIS A 30 -8.17 -6.67 11.32
N ARG A 31 -6.98 -6.49 11.90
CA ARG A 31 -6.81 -6.41 13.35
C ARG A 31 -7.41 -5.15 13.96
N CYS A 32 -7.44 -4.05 13.23
CA CYS A 32 -7.96 -2.78 13.74
C CYS A 32 -9.47 -2.61 13.50
N THR A 33 -10.05 -3.24 12.47
CA THR A 33 -11.51 -3.20 12.21
C THR A 33 -12.28 -4.44 12.68
N GLY A 34 -11.57 -5.53 13.00
CA GLY A 34 -12.19 -6.82 13.33
C GLY A 34 -12.83 -7.54 12.14
N GLN A 35 -12.77 -6.98 10.93
CA GLN A 35 -13.52 -7.51 9.79
C GLN A 35 -12.85 -8.68 9.11
N GLY A 36 -13.63 -9.73 8.87
CA GLY A 36 -13.18 -10.90 8.14
C GLY A 36 -12.99 -10.66 6.65
N GLU A 37 -13.66 -9.68 6.04
CA GLU A 37 -13.53 -9.37 4.61
C GLU A 37 -13.59 -7.87 4.36
N PHE A 38 -12.78 -7.37 3.42
CA PHE A 38 -12.76 -5.97 3.00
C PHE A 38 -12.03 -5.82 1.65
N THR A 39 -12.10 -4.63 1.06
CA THR A 39 -11.38 -4.31 -0.18
C THR A 39 -10.32 -3.24 0.02
N ILE A 40 -9.17 -3.42 -0.62
CA ILE A 40 -8.11 -2.42 -0.71
C ILE A 40 -7.74 -2.17 -2.17
N GLY A 41 -7.26 -0.97 -2.45
CA GLY A 41 -6.74 -0.63 -3.77
C GLY A 41 -5.23 -0.77 -3.83
N CYS A 42 -4.74 -1.27 -4.96
CA CYS A 42 -3.33 -1.21 -5.31
C CYS A 42 -3.20 -0.43 -6.64
N PRO A 43 -2.81 0.86 -6.60
CA PRO A 43 -2.45 1.61 -7.79
C PRO A 43 -1.37 0.89 -8.59
N VAL A 44 -1.65 0.53 -9.85
CA VAL A 44 -0.67 -0.12 -10.73
C VAL A 44 -0.42 0.71 -11.98
N SER A 45 0.84 0.74 -12.41
CA SER A 45 1.24 1.42 -13.64
C SER A 45 0.89 0.58 -14.86
N LEU A 46 0.19 1.20 -15.80
CA LEU A 46 -0.11 0.69 -17.14
C LEU A 46 1.03 0.94 -18.14
N ARG A 47 2.17 1.48 -17.70
CA ARG A 47 3.39 1.67 -18.51
C ARG A 47 4.06 0.33 -18.82
N ARG A 48 3.35 -0.56 -19.50
CA ARG A 48 3.83 -1.86 -19.97
C ARG A 48 4.29 -1.74 -21.43
N GLY A 49 5.44 -2.35 -21.72
CA GLY A 49 6.01 -2.33 -23.07
C GLY A 49 6.72 -1.01 -23.41
N ARG A 50 7.52 -1.03 -24.49
CA ARG A 50 8.41 0.08 -24.87
C ARG A 50 7.67 1.36 -25.26
N ALA A 51 6.50 1.22 -25.87
CA ALA A 51 5.74 2.36 -26.40
C ALA A 51 5.18 3.30 -25.31
N LEU A 52 4.86 2.77 -24.12
CA LEU A 52 4.21 3.55 -23.05
C LEU A 52 5.20 4.08 -22.00
N ARG A 53 6.49 3.72 -22.08
CA ARG A 53 7.49 4.16 -21.08
C ARG A 53 7.71 5.67 -21.11
N GLU A 54 7.74 6.25 -22.31
CA GLU A 54 8.09 7.66 -22.54
C GLU A 54 6.84 8.57 -22.65
N VAL A 55 5.63 8.01 -22.53
CA VAL A 55 4.39 8.77 -22.63
C VAL A 55 4.20 9.65 -21.40
N VAL A 56 4.01 10.95 -21.58
CA VAL A 56 3.58 11.86 -20.52
C VAL A 56 2.05 11.78 -20.43
N GLY A 57 1.54 11.25 -19.31
CA GLY A 57 0.10 11.05 -19.10
C GLY A 57 -0.21 10.20 -17.86
N MET A 58 -1.48 10.24 -17.41
CA MET A 58 -1.95 9.46 -16.26
C MET A 58 -2.16 8.00 -16.67
N LEU A 59 -1.15 7.18 -16.35
CA LEU A 59 -1.10 5.75 -16.68
C LEU A 59 -1.15 4.89 -15.42
N VAL A 60 -1.76 5.39 -14.34
CA VAL A 60 -1.99 4.64 -13.11
C VAL A 60 -3.46 4.24 -13.08
N ASN A 61 -3.72 2.96 -12.86
CA ASN A 61 -5.07 2.44 -12.65
C ASN A 61 -5.07 1.58 -11.39
N PRO A 62 -5.89 1.88 -10.36
CA PRO A 62 -5.98 1.04 -9.19
C PRO A 62 -6.67 -0.29 -9.51
N VAL A 63 -6.05 -1.39 -9.08
CA VAL A 63 -6.72 -2.70 -9.02
C VAL A 63 -7.27 -2.92 -7.62
N VAL A 64 -8.34 -3.68 -7.54
CA VAL A 64 -9.06 -3.91 -6.29
C VAL A 64 -8.73 -5.30 -5.81
N LEU A 65 -8.28 -5.38 -4.57
CA LEU A 65 -7.92 -6.62 -3.91
C LEU A 65 -8.96 -6.87 -2.80
N ARG A 66 -9.60 -8.03 -2.82
CA ARG A 66 -10.56 -8.43 -1.78
C ARG A 66 -9.85 -9.34 -0.79
N SER A 67 -9.56 -8.83 0.39
CA SER A 67 -8.86 -9.53 1.46
C SER A 67 -9.87 -10.35 2.29
N SER A 68 -9.44 -11.50 2.81
CA SER A 68 -10.28 -12.38 3.64
C SER A 68 -9.45 -13.00 4.77
N PHE A 69 -9.93 -12.87 5.99
CA PHE A 69 -9.29 -13.28 7.24
C PHE A 69 -10.25 -14.10 8.09
N THR A 70 -9.67 -15.08 8.77
CA THR A 70 -10.33 -15.89 9.80
C THR A 70 -9.48 -15.82 11.07
N PRO A 71 -10.01 -16.19 12.24
CA PRO A 71 -9.23 -16.20 13.49
C PRO A 71 -7.94 -17.03 13.42
N GLY A 72 -7.89 -18.05 12.55
CA GLY A 72 -6.72 -18.91 12.35
C GLY A 72 -5.78 -18.47 11.23
N THR A 73 -6.01 -17.33 10.58
CA THR A 73 -5.15 -16.85 9.49
C THR A 73 -3.75 -16.51 10.03
N THR A 74 -2.74 -17.13 9.43
CA THR A 74 -1.31 -16.88 9.73
C THR A 74 -0.73 -15.79 8.85
N PHE A 75 0.41 -15.22 9.23
CA PHE A 75 1.09 -14.23 8.38
C PHE A 75 1.46 -14.79 7.00
N ALA A 76 1.99 -16.02 6.94
CA ALA A 76 2.34 -16.68 5.69
C ALA A 76 1.12 -16.87 4.78
N THR A 77 -0.04 -17.25 5.35
CA THR A 77 -1.28 -17.42 4.58
C THR A 77 -1.84 -16.08 4.07
N ALA A 78 -1.81 -15.03 4.90
CA ALA A 78 -2.19 -13.67 4.50
C ALA A 78 -1.29 -13.14 3.37
N ILE A 79 0.04 -13.23 3.53
CA ILE A 79 1.03 -12.81 2.53
C ILE A 79 0.84 -13.58 1.21
N ALA A 80 0.64 -14.90 1.28
CA ALA A 80 0.40 -15.70 0.08
C ALA A 80 -0.93 -15.33 -0.61
N ALA A 81 -1.98 -15.03 0.15
CA ALA A 81 -3.26 -14.58 -0.39
C ALA A 81 -3.11 -13.22 -1.10
N ALA A 82 -2.46 -12.25 -0.45
CA ALA A 82 -2.14 -10.94 -1.02
C ALA A 82 -1.42 -11.06 -2.36
N GLY A 83 -0.46 -11.99 -2.47
CA GLY A 83 0.28 -12.25 -3.70
C GLY A 83 -0.62 -12.77 -4.83
N ARG A 84 -1.53 -13.70 -4.54
CA ARG A 84 -2.49 -14.22 -5.52
C ARG A 84 -3.47 -13.14 -5.97
N GLN A 85 -4.07 -12.42 -5.04
CA GLN A 85 -5.02 -11.33 -5.33
C GLN A 85 -4.36 -10.25 -6.18
N LEU A 86 -3.14 -9.84 -5.83
CA LEU A 86 -2.39 -8.85 -6.59
C LEU A 86 -2.13 -9.35 -8.02
N SER A 87 -1.64 -10.57 -8.19
CA SER A 87 -1.38 -11.15 -9.52
C SER A 87 -2.65 -11.18 -10.38
N GLU A 88 -3.78 -11.62 -9.81
CA GLU A 88 -5.08 -11.67 -10.48
C GLU A 88 -5.63 -10.29 -10.84
N GLY A 89 -5.47 -9.30 -9.96
CA GLY A 89 -5.85 -7.91 -10.22
C GLY A 89 -4.99 -7.30 -11.32
N VAL A 90 -3.68 -7.51 -11.24
CA VAL A 90 -2.67 -7.05 -12.20
C VAL A 90 -2.87 -7.63 -13.61
N ALA A 91 -3.40 -8.86 -13.71
CA ALA A 91 -3.80 -9.47 -14.97
C ALA A 91 -5.00 -8.76 -15.63
N ARG A 92 -5.83 -8.06 -14.84
CA ARG A 92 -7.03 -7.33 -15.28
C ARG A 92 -6.85 -5.81 -15.24
N ALA A 93 -5.65 -5.32 -14.93
CA ALA A 93 -5.35 -3.90 -14.73
C ALA A 93 -5.63 -3.01 -15.95
N ALA A 94 -5.74 -3.56 -17.16
CA ALA A 94 -6.10 -2.79 -18.35
C ALA A 94 -7.57 -2.31 -18.33
N TYR A 95 -8.44 -2.91 -17.51
CA TYR A 95 -9.82 -2.50 -17.38
C TYR A 95 -9.94 -1.25 -16.49
N PRO A 96 -10.49 -0.13 -16.97
CA PRO A 96 -10.53 1.13 -16.20
C PRO A 96 -11.32 1.00 -14.90
N PHE A 97 -10.71 1.36 -13.77
CA PHE A 97 -11.36 1.35 -12.46
C PHE A 97 -12.66 2.17 -12.41
N PRO A 98 -12.78 3.36 -13.04
CA PRO A 98 -14.04 4.11 -13.03
C PRO A 98 -15.22 3.34 -13.61
N LEU A 99 -14.99 2.43 -14.56
CA LEU A 99 -16.04 1.58 -15.13
C LEU A 99 -16.42 0.44 -14.18
N VAL A 100 -15.47 -0.11 -13.42
CA VAL A 100 -15.75 -1.09 -12.35
C VAL A 100 -16.62 -0.45 -11.28
N GLN A 101 -16.30 0.77 -10.87
CA GLN A 101 -17.06 1.50 -9.86
C GLN A 101 -18.45 1.89 -10.38
N ALA A 102 -18.57 2.39 -11.60
CA ALA A 102 -19.85 2.78 -12.19
C ALA A 102 -20.81 1.60 -12.45
N ALA A 103 -20.29 0.37 -12.56
CA ALA A 103 -21.11 -0.82 -12.73
C ALA A 103 -21.85 -1.24 -11.45
N ARG A 104 -21.49 -0.67 -10.29
CA ARG A 104 -22.14 -0.98 -9.01
C ARG A 104 -23.42 -0.19 -8.80
N ARG A 105 -24.33 -0.79 -8.03
CA ARG A 105 -25.63 -0.20 -7.66
C ARG A 105 -25.55 0.64 -6.38
N ASP A 106 -24.61 0.34 -5.50
CA ASP A 106 -24.29 1.16 -4.35
C ASP A 106 -23.34 2.31 -4.74
N ARG A 107 -23.44 3.43 -4.04
CA ARG A 107 -22.63 4.63 -4.30
C ARG A 107 -21.37 4.68 -3.45
N ASP A 108 -21.16 3.70 -2.58
CA ASP A 108 -20.02 3.70 -1.68
C ASP A 108 -18.72 3.47 -2.46
N PRO A 109 -17.63 4.18 -2.13
CA PRO A 109 -16.37 4.01 -2.82
C PRO A 109 -15.84 2.59 -2.65
N LEU A 110 -15.52 1.95 -3.78
CA LEU A 110 -15.04 0.57 -3.80
C LEU A 110 -13.65 0.39 -3.19
N VAL A 111 -12.89 1.48 -3.18
CA VAL A 111 -11.55 1.59 -2.62
C VAL A 111 -11.48 2.91 -1.87
N ARG A 112 -11.19 2.81 -0.58
CA ARG A 112 -11.00 3.96 0.32
C ARG A 112 -9.61 3.93 0.96
N VAL A 113 -9.04 2.73 1.07
CA VAL A 113 -7.66 2.51 1.50
C VAL A 113 -6.82 1.97 0.34
N THR A 114 -5.64 2.55 0.13
CA THR A 114 -4.68 2.07 -0.88
C THR A 114 -3.29 1.84 -0.32
N ILE A 115 -2.55 0.93 -0.96
CA ILE A 115 -1.13 0.75 -0.72
C ILE A 115 -0.39 0.54 -2.05
N THR A 116 0.74 1.22 -2.22
CA THR A 116 1.59 1.11 -3.42
C THR A 116 3.07 1.07 -3.06
N LEU A 117 3.87 0.44 -3.92
CA LEU A 117 5.34 0.47 -3.85
C LEU A 117 5.90 1.22 -5.05
N LEU A 118 6.58 2.32 -4.78
CA LEU A 118 7.35 3.07 -5.75
C LEU A 118 8.82 2.63 -5.66
N THR A 119 9.29 1.97 -6.71
CA THR A 119 10.71 1.72 -6.92
C THR A 119 11.26 2.82 -7.81
N ARG A 120 12.40 3.41 -7.45
CA ARG A 120 13.02 4.43 -8.30
C ARG A 120 13.33 3.80 -9.66
N GLN A 121 12.63 4.23 -10.70
CA GLN A 121 12.95 3.89 -12.08
C GLN A 121 14.05 4.86 -12.55
N HIS A 122 14.93 4.41 -13.45
CA HIS A 122 15.91 5.29 -14.11
C HIS A 122 15.16 6.45 -14.79
N GLY A 123 15.23 7.67 -14.23
CA GLY A 123 14.56 8.85 -14.78
C GLY A 123 13.99 9.84 -13.75
N ASP A 124 13.74 9.40 -12.50
CA ASP A 124 13.20 10.28 -11.43
C ASP A 124 14.25 11.23 -10.81
N THR A 125 15.39 11.40 -11.46
CA THR A 125 16.44 12.33 -11.03
C THR A 125 16.26 13.65 -11.76
N LEU A 126 15.31 14.46 -11.33
CA LEU A 126 15.60 15.89 -11.19
C LEU A 126 16.40 16.02 -9.89
N SER A 127 17.62 15.47 -9.87
CA SER A 127 18.62 15.87 -8.90
C SER A 127 18.75 17.39 -9.00
N ASP A 128 19.04 18.05 -7.87
CA ASP A 128 19.39 19.48 -7.78
C ASP A 128 20.60 19.73 -8.70
N THR A 129 20.32 19.83 -9.99
CA THR A 129 21.28 19.83 -11.07
C THR A 129 21.26 21.23 -11.61
N SER A 130 22.40 21.89 -11.50
CA SER A 130 22.72 23.16 -12.15
C SER A 130 22.64 23.09 -13.69
N ASN A 131 22.26 21.93 -14.27
CA ASN A 131 22.41 21.65 -15.69
C ASN A 131 21.08 21.38 -16.42
N GLY A 132 19.94 21.41 -15.75
CA GLY A 132 18.63 21.13 -16.38
C GLY A 132 18.00 22.32 -17.11
N PHE A 133 18.43 23.54 -16.80
CA PHE A 133 17.91 24.78 -17.39
C PHE A 133 19.07 25.75 -17.57
N VAL A 134 19.28 26.23 -18.80
CA VAL A 134 20.43 27.07 -19.24
C VAL A 134 20.88 28.08 -18.16
N GLY A 135 21.92 27.75 -17.40
CA GLY A 135 22.53 28.65 -16.40
C GLY A 135 21.76 28.85 -15.09
N HIS A 136 20.71 28.10 -14.82
CA HIS A 136 19.88 28.24 -13.61
C HIS A 136 19.94 26.99 -12.72
N ARG A 137 19.94 27.22 -11.41
CA ARG A 137 19.76 26.17 -10.41
C ARG A 137 18.27 25.84 -10.30
N VAL A 138 17.91 24.61 -10.62
CA VAL A 138 16.54 24.11 -10.47
C VAL A 138 16.47 23.28 -9.20
N ARG A 139 15.64 23.73 -8.24
CA ARG A 139 15.30 22.94 -7.05
C ARG A 139 13.86 22.49 -7.16
N GLN A 140 13.62 21.19 -7.03
CA GLN A 140 12.26 20.69 -6.88
C GLN A 140 11.71 21.15 -5.53
N LEU A 141 10.64 21.94 -5.58
CA LEU A 141 9.84 22.26 -4.40
C LEU A 141 8.77 21.18 -4.27
N VAL A 142 8.76 20.48 -3.14
CA VAL A 142 7.61 19.65 -2.77
C VAL A 142 6.51 20.61 -2.37
N VAL A 143 5.55 20.82 -3.28
CA VAL A 143 4.33 21.54 -2.96
C VAL A 143 3.42 20.54 -2.26
N PRO A 144 2.85 20.86 -1.08
CA PRO A 144 1.82 20.01 -0.48
C PRO A 144 0.68 19.89 -1.49
N TYR A 145 0.50 18.69 -2.02
CA TYR A 145 -0.64 18.35 -2.85
C TYR A 145 -1.61 17.59 -1.94
N ASP A 146 -2.79 18.15 -1.71
CA ASP A 146 -3.85 17.45 -0.98
C ASP A 146 -4.35 16.32 -1.89
N GLU A 147 -3.79 15.12 -1.72
CA GLU A 147 -4.30 13.90 -2.34
C GLU A 147 -5.55 13.43 -1.59
N GLY A 148 -6.71 13.96 -1.97
CA GLY A 148 -8.02 13.56 -1.45
C GLY A 148 -8.73 12.49 -2.28
N GLN A 149 -7.99 11.63 -3.00
CA GLN A 149 -8.64 10.60 -3.84
C GLN A 149 -9.02 9.35 -3.03
N PHE A 150 -8.38 9.13 -1.88
CA PHE A 150 -8.61 7.99 -0.98
C PHE A 150 -8.55 8.48 0.47
N ASP A 151 -9.39 7.91 1.33
CA ASP A 151 -9.45 8.24 2.75
C ASP A 151 -8.11 7.93 3.47
N LEU A 152 -7.41 6.87 3.04
CA LEU A 152 -6.03 6.54 3.44
C LEU A 152 -5.22 5.98 2.25
N ALA A 153 -4.09 6.60 1.94
CA ALA A 153 -3.15 6.15 0.92
C ALA A 153 -1.75 5.92 1.53
N VAL A 154 -1.26 4.69 1.40
CA VAL A 154 0.06 4.29 1.88
C VAL A 154 1.02 4.14 0.71
N THR A 155 2.07 4.95 0.71
CA THR A 155 3.12 4.89 -0.32
C THR A 155 4.41 4.39 0.30
N VAL A 156 4.89 3.23 -0.15
CA VAL A 156 6.22 2.73 0.20
C VAL A 156 7.19 3.12 -0.91
N HIS A 157 8.26 3.81 -0.55
CA HIS A 157 9.38 4.12 -1.43
C HIS A 157 10.54 3.17 -1.15
N GLN A 158 11.01 2.48 -2.19
CA GLN A 158 12.29 1.79 -2.13
C GLN A 158 13.42 2.73 -2.53
N LEU A 159 14.32 2.99 -1.58
CA LEU A 159 15.51 3.82 -1.76
C LEU A 159 16.65 3.04 -2.45
N PRO A 160 17.66 3.72 -3.02
CA PRO A 160 18.78 3.07 -3.72
C PRO A 160 19.59 2.07 -2.88
N ASP A 161 19.68 2.30 -1.57
CA ASP A 161 20.31 1.42 -0.59
C ASP A 161 19.40 0.27 -0.12
N LEU A 162 18.25 0.10 -0.78
CA LEU A 162 17.20 -0.86 -0.43
C LEU A 162 16.52 -0.58 0.91
N ALA A 163 16.72 0.60 1.51
CA ALA A 163 15.90 1.04 2.62
C ALA A 163 14.47 1.33 2.14
N LEU A 164 13.52 1.22 3.07
CA LEU A 164 12.12 1.52 2.83
C LEU A 164 11.75 2.82 3.56
N ARG A 165 11.10 3.72 2.85
CA ARG A 165 10.49 4.93 3.42
C ARG A 165 9.00 4.87 3.14
N THR A 166 8.17 4.94 4.18
CA THR A 166 6.72 4.83 4.03
C THR A 166 6.04 6.14 4.36
N GLU A 167 5.07 6.54 3.55
CA GLU A 167 4.27 7.75 3.71
C GLU A 167 2.80 7.33 3.86
N PHE A 168 2.10 7.92 4.83
CA PHE A 168 0.66 7.73 5.06
C PHE A 168 -0.02 9.07 4.80
N ASN A 169 -0.75 9.16 3.69
CA ASN A 169 -1.56 10.30 3.30
C ASN A 169 -3.00 9.99 3.65
N TYR A 170 -3.68 10.90 4.34
CA TYR A 170 -5.01 10.62 4.89
C TYR A 170 -5.90 11.86 4.88
N ASP A 171 -7.21 11.61 4.81
CA ASP A 171 -8.23 12.64 5.00
C ASP A 171 -8.25 13.08 6.47
N ARG A 172 -8.05 14.37 6.71
CA ARG A 172 -8.01 14.94 8.06
C ARG A 172 -9.37 15.12 8.70
N ASP A 173 -10.44 15.07 7.89
CA ASP A 173 -11.81 15.06 8.40
C ASP A 173 -12.19 13.69 8.96
N LEU A 174 -11.50 12.62 8.52
CA LEU A 174 -11.72 11.24 8.95
C LEU A 174 -10.66 10.73 9.93
N LEU A 175 -9.40 11.15 9.75
CA LEU A 175 -8.26 10.64 10.51
C LEU A 175 -7.43 11.76 11.14
N ASP A 176 -7.13 11.63 12.44
CA ASP A 176 -6.18 12.51 13.13
C ASP A 176 -4.75 11.96 13.06
N ARG A 177 -3.78 12.86 13.26
CA ARG A 177 -2.35 12.54 13.19
C ARG A 177 -1.92 11.46 14.18
N ALA A 178 -2.41 11.52 15.43
CA ALA A 178 -2.01 10.57 16.45
C ALA A 178 -2.53 9.16 16.12
N THR A 179 -3.71 9.07 15.51
CA THR A 179 -4.29 7.82 15.01
C THR A 179 -3.46 7.21 13.90
N VAL A 180 -3.00 8.02 12.94
CA VAL A 180 -2.13 7.54 11.86
C VAL A 180 -0.73 7.16 12.34
N GLU A 181 -0.16 7.90 13.30
CA GLU A 181 1.10 7.53 13.95
C GLU A 181 0.98 6.18 14.68
N ARG A 182 -0.14 5.93 15.37
CA ARG A 182 -0.42 4.61 16.00
C ARG A 182 -0.57 3.50 14.96
N LEU A 183 -1.30 3.74 13.86
CA LEU A 183 -1.42 2.76 12.77
C LEU A 183 -0.04 2.40 12.19
N PHE A 184 0.84 3.38 12.03
CA PHE A 184 2.20 3.15 11.56
C PHE A 184 3.02 2.30 12.54
N ASP A 185 2.97 2.61 13.84
CA ASP A 185 3.68 1.82 14.87
C ASP A 185 3.17 0.38 14.94
N GLN A 186 1.84 0.19 14.83
CA GLN A 186 1.21 -1.13 14.76
C GLN A 186 1.60 -1.88 13.49
N TYR A 187 1.69 -1.19 12.35
CA TYR A 187 2.17 -1.78 11.09
C TYR A 187 3.62 -2.29 11.24
N LEU A 188 4.50 -1.50 11.85
CA LEU A 188 5.89 -1.91 12.12
C LEU A 188 5.96 -3.10 13.09
N ALA A 189 5.12 -3.13 14.13
CA ALA A 189 5.05 -4.25 15.06
C ALA A 189 4.62 -5.55 14.36
N LEU A 190 3.59 -5.48 13.51
CA LEU A 190 3.13 -6.62 12.71
C LEU A 190 4.16 -7.06 11.67
N LEU A 191 4.87 -6.13 11.03
CA LEU A 191 5.98 -6.47 10.13
C LEU A 191 7.09 -7.22 10.88
N GLY A 192 7.42 -6.77 12.10
CA GLY A 192 8.37 -7.44 12.96
C GLY A 192 7.93 -8.87 13.30
N ALA A 193 6.67 -9.04 13.71
CA ALA A 193 6.10 -10.35 14.04
C ALA A 193 6.07 -11.29 12.82
N ALA A 194 5.56 -10.81 11.68
CA ALA A 194 5.47 -11.57 10.44
C ALA A 194 6.86 -12.02 9.93
N CYS A 195 7.88 -11.18 10.10
CA CYS A 195 9.24 -11.53 9.69
C CYS A 195 9.94 -12.48 10.67
N ALA A 196 9.57 -12.45 11.96
CA ALA A 196 10.14 -13.32 12.98
C ALA A 196 9.57 -14.74 12.90
N ASP A 197 8.25 -14.85 12.73
CA ASP A 197 7.56 -16.13 12.58
C ASP A 197 6.35 -16.01 11.63
N PRO A 198 6.54 -16.30 10.33
CA PRO A 198 5.44 -16.28 9.37
C PRO A 198 4.34 -17.33 9.65
N ALA A 199 4.62 -18.37 10.46
CA ALA A 199 3.64 -19.40 10.77
C ALA A 199 2.72 -19.01 11.94
N ALA A 200 3.08 -17.98 12.72
CA ALA A 200 2.24 -17.46 13.78
C ALA A 200 0.91 -16.90 13.25
N THR A 201 -0.14 -16.99 14.06
CA THR A 201 -1.43 -16.39 13.70
C THR A 201 -1.35 -14.87 13.78
N VAL A 202 -2.09 -14.20 12.89
CA VAL A 202 -2.20 -12.73 12.91
C VAL A 202 -2.77 -12.26 14.25
N ALA A 203 -3.67 -13.03 14.88
CA ALA A 203 -4.31 -12.71 16.15
C ALA A 203 -3.34 -12.71 17.35
N ASP A 204 -2.30 -13.54 17.32
CA ASP A 204 -1.33 -13.66 18.43
C ASP A 204 -0.36 -12.47 18.51
N ALA A 205 -0.23 -11.70 17.43
CA ALA A 205 0.66 -10.56 17.41
C ALA A 205 0.15 -9.44 18.34
N ARG A 206 1.09 -8.86 19.12
CA ARG A 206 0.80 -7.72 19.99
C ARG A 206 0.77 -6.44 19.16
N LEU A 207 -0.29 -5.65 19.34
CA LEU A 207 -0.37 -4.30 18.79
C LEU A 207 0.06 -3.28 19.85
N ALA A 208 0.71 -2.21 19.40
CA ALA A 208 1.02 -1.08 20.26
C ALA A 208 -0.22 -0.18 20.38
N GLY A 209 -0.81 -0.12 21.58
CA GLY A 209 -2.00 0.70 21.87
C GLY A 209 -3.26 0.27 21.12
N ASP A 210 -4.36 0.99 21.37
CA ASP A 210 -5.64 0.79 20.69
C ASP A 210 -5.82 1.86 19.59
N VAL A 211 -6.41 1.45 18.46
CA VAL A 211 -6.90 2.35 17.42
C VAL A 211 -8.42 2.31 17.47
N ASP A 212 -9.09 3.45 17.33
CA ASP A 212 -10.55 3.51 17.37
C ASP A 212 -11.14 2.77 16.16
N GLU A 213 -11.72 1.60 16.43
CA GLU A 213 -12.34 0.73 15.44
C GLU A 213 -13.40 1.47 14.62
N ARG A 214 -14.17 2.37 15.24
CA ARG A 214 -15.25 3.11 14.56
C ARG A 214 -14.72 3.99 13.45
N MET A 215 -13.60 4.65 13.70
CA MET A 215 -12.93 5.56 12.77
C MET A 215 -12.40 4.82 11.54
N LEU A 216 -11.98 3.56 11.70
CA LEU A 216 -11.55 2.72 10.59
C LEU A 216 -12.71 2.07 9.83
N LEU A 217 -13.81 1.76 10.51
CA LEU A 217 -15.05 1.29 9.85
C LEU A 217 -15.66 2.39 8.97
N GLU A 218 -15.49 3.66 9.33
CA GLU A 218 -15.90 4.80 8.50
C GLU A 218 -15.16 4.88 7.14
N LEU A 219 -14.00 4.21 7.03
CA LEU A 219 -13.25 4.03 5.77
C LEU A 219 -13.91 2.98 4.84
N GLY A 220 -15.19 2.64 5.03
CA GLY A 220 -15.98 1.76 4.15
C GLY A 220 -15.44 0.36 4.01
N MET A 221 -14.71 -0.10 5.03
CA MET A 221 -14.50 -1.51 5.21
C MET A 221 -15.85 -2.05 5.72
N SER A 222 -16.66 -2.68 4.86
CA SER A 222 -17.96 -3.29 5.20
C SER A 222 -18.11 -4.64 4.52
#